data_AF-Q93EK6-F1
#
_entry.id   AF-Q93EK6-F1
#
_cell.length_a   1.000
_cell.length_b   1.000
_cell.length_c   1.000
_cell.angle_alpha   90.00
_cell.angle_beta   90.00
_cell.angle_gamma   90.00
#
_symmetry.space_group_name_H-M   'P 1'
#
loop_
_entity.id
_entity.type
_entity.pdbx_description
1 polymer ?
#
loop_
_entity_poly.entity_id
_entity_poly.type
_entity_poly.pdbx_seq_one_letter_code
_entity_poly.pdbx_strand_id
1 'polypeptide(L)'
;MEKDRSIIAMGAWLEVLSEEKDGNRLARHHRHGKIWKKPTRHEDIADFFPFGNPIHNNTMIMRRSVIDGGLRYNTERDWAEDYQFWYDVSKLGRLAYYPEALVKYRLHANQVSSKYSVRQHEIAQGIQKTARNDFLQSMGFKTRFDSLEYRQIKAVAYELLEKHLPEEDFERARRFLYQCFKRTDTLPAGAWLDFAADGRMRRLFTLRQYFGILHRLLKNR
;
A
#
# COMPACT_ATOMS: atom_id res chain seq x y z
N MET A 1 -13.07 18.85 3.70
CA MET A 1 -13.13 18.53 5.14
C MET A 1 -14.25 19.26 5.87
N GLU A 2 -14.50 20.56 5.63
CA GLU A 2 -15.56 21.28 6.35
C GLU A 2 -16.97 20.66 6.15
N LYS A 3 -17.28 20.27 4.91
CA LYS A 3 -18.58 19.67 4.54
C LYS A 3 -18.74 18.20 4.96
N ASP A 4 -17.64 17.51 5.25
CA ASP A 4 -17.64 16.09 5.63
C ASP A 4 -16.76 15.89 6.86
N ARG A 5 -17.43 15.74 8.01
CA ARG A 5 -16.79 15.58 9.31
C ARG A 5 -16.09 14.23 9.47
N SER A 6 -16.45 13.23 8.67
CA SER A 6 -15.81 11.91 8.70
C SER A 6 -14.39 11.93 8.13
N ILE A 7 -14.06 12.91 7.28
CA ILE A 7 -12.69 13.14 6.80
C ILE A 7 -11.90 13.88 7.88
N ILE A 8 -10.88 13.21 8.41
CA ILE A 8 -10.02 13.73 9.48
C ILE A 8 -8.68 14.25 8.96
N ALA A 9 -8.24 13.81 7.79
CA ALA A 9 -7.07 14.32 7.11
C ALA A 9 -7.22 14.26 5.59
N MET A 10 -6.60 15.22 4.90
CA MET A 10 -6.71 15.40 3.46
C MET A 10 -5.36 15.83 2.89
N GLY A 11 -4.95 15.17 1.82
CA GLY A 11 -3.81 15.59 0.99
C GLY A 11 -4.26 16.26 -0.29
N ALA A 12 -3.30 16.71 -1.09
CA ALA A 12 -3.51 17.16 -2.45
C ALA A 12 -2.52 16.45 -3.38
N TRP A 13 -2.83 16.35 -4.67
CA TRP A 13 -1.82 15.88 -5.61
C TRP A 13 -0.64 16.86 -5.64
N LEU A 14 0.49 16.38 -6.14
CA LEU A 14 1.68 17.22 -6.30
C LEU A 14 2.15 17.22 -7.75
N GLU A 15 2.77 18.32 -8.15
CA GLU A 15 3.51 18.43 -9.40
C GLU A 15 4.99 18.18 -9.13
N VAL A 16 5.59 17.31 -9.93
CA VAL A 16 7.01 16.94 -9.79
C VAL A 16 7.88 18.03 -10.38
N LEU A 17 8.77 18.58 -9.56
CA LEU A 17 9.83 19.49 -9.97
C LEU A 17 11.15 18.71 -9.93
N SER A 18 11.55 18.17 -11.07
CA SER A 18 12.83 17.44 -11.22
C SER A 18 13.78 18.24 -12.07
N GLU A 19 15.07 18.24 -11.71
CA GLU A 19 16.16 18.73 -12.54
C GLU A 19 16.73 17.56 -13.36
N GLU A 20 17.10 17.80 -14.62
CA GLU A 20 17.74 16.77 -15.43
C GLU A 20 19.16 16.49 -14.91
N LYS A 21 19.57 15.23 -14.92
CA LYS A 21 20.94 14.77 -14.60
C LYS A 21 21.40 15.07 -13.15
N ASP A 22 20.48 15.30 -12.22
CA ASP A 22 20.79 15.60 -10.81
C ASP A 22 21.24 14.37 -9.98
N GLY A 23 21.24 13.17 -10.58
CA GLY A 23 21.61 11.90 -9.93
C GLY A 23 20.49 11.27 -9.09
N ASN A 24 19.29 11.86 -9.06
CA ASN A 24 18.18 11.38 -8.25
C ASN A 24 17.57 10.08 -8.81
N ARG A 25 17.40 9.08 -7.94
CA ARG A 25 16.77 7.81 -8.29
C ARG A 25 15.30 7.96 -8.69
N LEU A 26 14.58 8.91 -8.08
CA LEU A 26 13.16 9.17 -8.34
C LEU A 26 12.92 9.93 -9.66
N ALA A 27 13.88 10.75 -10.11
CA ALA A 27 13.81 11.45 -11.39
C ALA A 27 13.68 10.48 -12.58
N ARG A 28 14.16 9.23 -12.44
CA ARG A 28 14.02 8.17 -13.45
C ARG A 28 12.58 7.74 -13.70
N HIS A 29 11.70 7.92 -12.72
CA HIS A 29 10.31 7.45 -12.75
C HIS A 29 9.28 8.60 -12.83
N HIS A 30 9.72 9.82 -12.52
CA HIS A 30 8.86 10.99 -12.44
C HIS A 30 9.51 12.18 -13.17
N ARG A 31 9.00 12.45 -14.37
CA ARG A 31 9.44 13.58 -15.20
C ARG A 31 9.01 14.91 -14.58
N HIS A 32 9.76 15.97 -14.87
CA HIS A 32 9.38 17.34 -14.55
C HIS A 32 7.97 17.67 -15.09
N GLY A 33 7.17 18.41 -14.32
CA GLY A 33 5.78 18.77 -14.65
C GLY A 33 4.77 17.64 -14.51
N LYS A 34 5.19 16.41 -14.17
CA LYS A 34 4.27 15.28 -13.98
C LYS A 34 3.43 15.49 -12.72
N ILE A 35 2.11 15.39 -12.87
CA ILE A 35 1.20 15.33 -11.72
C ILE A 35 1.24 13.93 -11.11
N TRP A 36 1.64 13.83 -9.85
CA TRP A 36 1.61 12.60 -9.08
C TRP A 36 0.22 12.43 -8.45
N LYS A 37 -0.64 11.72 -9.18
CA LYS A 37 -2.01 11.41 -8.75
C LYS A 37 -2.00 10.33 -7.66
N LYS A 38 -2.85 10.52 -6.66
CA LYS A 38 -3.17 9.57 -5.58
C LYS A 38 -4.66 9.25 -5.57
N PRO A 39 -5.07 8.08 -5.06
CA PRO A 39 -6.49 7.75 -4.91
C PRO A 39 -7.19 8.78 -4.03
N THR A 40 -8.40 9.16 -4.41
CA THR A 40 -9.15 10.24 -3.73
C THR A 40 -10.08 9.74 -2.64
N ARG A 41 -10.52 8.48 -2.72
CA ARG A 41 -11.40 7.85 -1.74
C ARG A 41 -10.62 7.18 -0.61
N HIS A 42 -11.20 7.19 0.58
CA HIS A 42 -10.60 6.57 1.76
C HIS A 42 -10.33 5.08 1.56
N GLU A 43 -11.26 4.33 0.97
CA GLU A 43 -11.12 2.88 0.80
C GLU A 43 -9.89 2.55 -0.07
N ASP A 44 -9.71 3.29 -1.17
CA ASP A 44 -8.59 3.10 -2.09
C ASP A 44 -7.24 3.50 -1.45
N ILE A 45 -7.24 4.51 -0.57
CA ILE A 45 -6.06 4.91 0.20
C ILE A 45 -5.75 3.83 1.24
N ALA A 46 -6.76 3.38 1.98
CA ALA A 46 -6.64 2.38 3.05
C ALA A 46 -6.09 1.06 2.51
N ASP A 47 -6.60 0.62 1.35
CA ASP A 47 -6.19 -0.62 0.67
C ASP A 47 -4.74 -0.62 0.18
N PHE A 48 -4.11 0.57 0.12
CA PHE A 48 -2.72 0.69 -0.31
C PHE A 48 -1.72 0.58 0.85
N PHE A 49 -2.07 0.97 2.08
CA PHE A 49 -1.18 0.88 3.26
C PHE A 49 -0.57 -0.52 3.47
N PRO A 50 -1.22 -1.66 3.19
CA PRO A 50 -0.57 -2.97 3.29
C PRO A 50 0.64 -3.19 2.35
N PHE A 51 0.84 -2.29 1.37
CA PHE A 51 1.81 -2.44 0.29
C PHE A 51 2.76 -1.25 0.11
N GLY A 52 2.59 -0.17 0.88
CA GLY A 52 3.43 1.02 0.83
C GLY A 52 2.71 2.25 1.38
N ASN A 53 3.43 3.36 1.51
CA ASN A 53 2.86 4.62 1.96
C ASN A 53 2.05 5.29 0.82
N PRO A 54 0.71 5.41 0.91
CA PRO A 54 -0.07 6.12 -0.09
C PRO A 54 0.05 7.64 0.05
N ILE A 55 0.59 8.15 1.16
CA ILE A 55 0.51 9.56 1.53
C ILE A 55 1.75 10.35 1.09
N HIS A 56 1.51 11.57 0.63
CA HIS A 56 2.48 12.63 0.38
C HIS A 56 2.46 13.57 1.56
N ASN A 57 3.34 13.34 2.54
CA ASN A 57 3.35 14.04 3.82
C ASN A 57 3.34 15.58 3.66
N ASN A 58 4.06 16.08 2.66
CA ASN A 58 4.19 17.51 2.33
C ASN A 58 2.92 18.18 1.79
N THR A 59 1.83 17.45 1.60
CA THR A 59 0.55 17.97 1.10
C THR A 59 -0.58 17.84 2.12
N MET A 60 -0.32 17.20 3.26
CA MET A 60 -1.36 16.80 4.19
C MET A 60 -1.75 17.92 5.12
N ILE A 61 -3.06 18.08 5.29
CA ILE A 61 -3.68 18.79 6.40
C ILE A 61 -4.52 17.80 7.20
N MET A 62 -4.69 18.06 8.49
CA MET A 62 -5.49 17.22 9.38
C MET A 62 -6.26 18.04 10.40
N ARG A 63 -7.32 17.46 10.94
CA ARG A 63 -8.05 18.02 12.07
C ARG A 63 -7.17 18.02 13.31
N ARG A 64 -7.29 19.08 14.11
CA ARG A 64 -6.60 19.21 15.39
C ARG A 64 -6.88 18.03 16.34
N SER A 65 -8.09 17.47 16.28
CA SER A 65 -8.51 16.32 17.09
C SER A 65 -7.60 15.10 16.98
N VAL A 66 -6.85 14.94 15.88
CA VAL A 66 -5.85 13.88 15.73
C VAL A 66 -4.72 14.04 16.75
N ILE A 67 -4.23 15.27 16.93
CA ILE A 67 -3.17 15.61 17.87
C ILE A 67 -3.71 15.74 19.30
N ASP A 68 -4.89 16.30 19.47
CA ASP A 68 -5.54 16.38 20.80
C ASP A 68 -5.85 14.98 21.35
N GLY A 69 -6.13 14.01 20.47
CA GLY A 69 -6.27 12.59 20.80
C GLY A 69 -4.95 11.87 21.13
N GLY A 70 -3.82 12.59 21.17
CA GLY A 70 -2.53 12.06 21.63
C GLY A 70 -1.63 11.46 20.55
N LEU A 71 -2.08 11.36 19.29
CA LEU A 71 -1.25 10.77 18.23
C LEU A 71 -0.05 11.67 17.90
N ARG A 72 1.15 11.09 17.85
CA ARG A 72 2.42 11.78 17.53
C ARG A 72 3.25 10.92 16.59
N TYR A 73 4.24 11.52 15.95
CA TYR A 73 5.27 10.74 15.26
C TYR A 73 5.99 9.84 16.27
N ASN A 74 6.16 8.58 15.90
CA ASN A 74 7.00 7.68 16.65
C ASN A 74 8.47 7.97 16.30
N THR A 75 9.21 8.51 17.26
CA THR A 75 10.62 8.88 17.11
C THR A 75 11.57 7.69 17.01
N GLU A 76 11.10 6.47 17.25
CA GLU A 76 11.88 5.23 17.05
C GLU A 76 11.84 4.74 15.59
N ARG A 77 11.10 5.43 14.71
CA ARG A 77 10.90 5.04 13.31
C ARG A 77 11.57 5.99 12.33
N ASP A 78 12.86 6.23 12.54
CA ASP A 78 13.67 7.09 11.68
C ASP A 78 13.39 6.81 10.19
N TRP A 79 13.15 7.87 9.41
CA TRP A 79 12.94 7.85 7.96
C TRP A 79 11.60 7.27 7.45
N ALA A 80 10.76 6.67 8.29
CA ALA A 80 9.42 6.18 7.92
C ALA A 80 8.33 6.61 8.92
N GLU A 81 8.59 7.71 9.64
CA GLU A 81 7.70 8.27 10.64
C GLU A 81 6.34 8.63 10.03
N ASP A 82 6.38 9.22 8.84
CA ASP A 82 5.19 9.63 8.09
C ASP A 82 4.27 8.44 7.76
N TYR A 83 4.85 7.33 7.34
CA TYR A 83 4.10 6.16 6.97
C TYR A 83 3.36 5.56 8.17
N GLN A 84 4.05 5.35 9.30
CA GLN A 84 3.39 4.83 10.49
C GLN A 84 2.33 5.81 10.99
N PHE A 85 2.67 7.10 11.07
CA PHE A 85 1.74 8.12 11.54
C PHE A 85 0.47 8.16 10.71
N TRP A 86 0.58 8.23 9.38
CA TRP A 86 -0.60 8.28 8.52
C TRP A 86 -1.38 6.97 8.50
N TYR A 87 -0.72 5.83 8.71
CA TYR A 87 -1.42 4.57 8.92
C TYR A 87 -2.25 4.62 10.20
N ASP A 88 -1.72 5.13 11.30
CA ASP A 88 -2.46 5.27 12.56
C ASP A 88 -3.59 6.30 12.45
N VAL A 89 -3.35 7.44 11.78
CA VAL A 89 -4.42 8.40 11.44
C VAL A 89 -5.53 7.71 10.66
N SER A 90 -5.21 6.85 9.69
CA SER A 90 -6.23 6.15 8.89
C SER A 90 -7.19 5.28 9.71
N LYS A 91 -6.79 4.87 10.92
CA LYS A 91 -7.63 4.11 11.86
C LYS A 91 -8.60 4.98 12.66
N LEU A 92 -8.35 6.29 12.75
CA LEU A 92 -9.19 7.24 13.50
C LEU A 92 -10.34 7.81 12.67
N GLY A 93 -10.25 7.74 11.34
CA GLY A 93 -11.24 8.34 10.44
C GLY A 93 -10.80 8.36 8.98
N ARG A 94 -11.64 8.94 8.12
CA ARG A 94 -11.44 8.89 6.68
C ARG A 94 -10.29 9.80 6.24
N LEU A 95 -9.54 9.30 5.28
CA LEU A 95 -8.53 10.04 4.52
C LEU A 95 -9.08 10.40 3.14
N ALA A 96 -8.62 11.50 2.57
CA ALA A 96 -8.97 11.89 1.22
C ALA A 96 -7.81 12.59 0.49
N TYR A 97 -7.86 12.59 -0.83
CA TYR A 97 -7.05 13.48 -1.66
C TYR A 97 -7.93 14.45 -2.42
N TYR A 98 -7.57 15.72 -2.37
CA TYR A 98 -8.09 16.72 -3.30
C TYR A 98 -7.44 16.52 -4.68
N PRO A 99 -8.22 16.37 -5.77
CA PRO A 99 -7.73 15.93 -7.07
C PRO A 99 -7.07 17.07 -7.89
N GLU A 100 -6.32 17.94 -7.23
CA GLU A 100 -5.58 19.03 -7.85
C GLU A 100 -4.15 19.08 -7.33
N ALA A 101 -3.23 19.51 -8.20
CA ALA A 101 -1.83 19.68 -7.85
C ALA A 101 -1.63 21.03 -7.15
N LEU A 102 -1.62 21.02 -5.82
CA LEU A 102 -1.51 22.25 -5.01
C LEU A 102 -0.09 22.54 -4.52
N VAL A 103 0.84 21.60 -4.71
CA VAL A 103 2.23 21.69 -4.26
C VAL A 103 3.17 21.26 -5.38
N LYS A 104 4.25 22.02 -5.58
CA LYS A 104 5.40 21.59 -6.40
C LYS A 104 6.43 20.92 -5.50
N TYR A 105 6.75 19.66 -5.76
CA TYR A 105 7.69 18.89 -4.96
C TYR A 105 9.01 18.70 -5.70
N ARG A 106 10.09 19.26 -5.14
CA ARG A 106 11.44 19.15 -5.72
C ARG A 106 12.04 17.78 -5.44
N LEU A 107 12.41 17.08 -6.50
CA LEU A 107 13.23 15.89 -6.44
C LEU A 107 14.70 16.32 -6.58
N HIS A 108 15.55 15.99 -5.60
CA HIS A 108 17.01 16.18 -5.67
C HIS A 108 17.77 14.99 -5.07
N ALA A 109 19.00 14.71 -5.51
CA ALA A 109 19.77 13.52 -5.08
C ALA A 109 20.09 13.45 -3.58
N ASN A 110 20.14 14.59 -2.89
CA ASN A 110 20.45 14.66 -1.47
C ASN A 110 19.26 14.41 -0.53
N GLN A 111 18.06 14.14 -1.06
CA GLN A 111 16.87 13.90 -0.24
C GLN A 111 17.01 12.62 0.61
N VAL A 112 16.38 12.62 1.78
CA VAL A 112 16.43 11.52 2.77
C VAL A 112 16.06 10.18 2.14
N SER A 113 15.01 10.14 1.32
CA SER A 113 14.56 8.93 0.61
C SER A 113 15.58 8.36 -0.38
N SER A 114 16.57 9.15 -0.80
CA SER A 114 17.68 8.70 -1.64
C SER A 114 18.89 8.24 -0.82
N LYS A 115 19.14 8.86 0.34
CA LYS A 115 20.30 8.55 1.21
C LYS A 115 20.07 7.34 2.13
N TYR A 116 18.86 7.21 2.70
CA TYR A 116 18.56 6.21 3.74
C TYR A 116 17.58 5.12 3.26
N SER A 117 17.51 4.90 1.94
CA SER A 117 16.48 4.06 1.32
C SER A 117 16.44 2.62 1.85
N VAL A 118 17.58 2.05 2.26
CA VAL A 118 17.66 0.67 2.78
C VAL A 118 16.99 0.57 4.15
N ARG A 119 17.39 1.41 5.12
CA ARG A 119 16.79 1.42 6.46
C ARG A 119 15.31 1.83 6.44
N GLN A 120 14.97 2.82 5.62
CA GLN A 120 13.58 3.19 5.37
C GLN A 120 12.75 2.01 4.87
N HIS A 121 13.32 1.17 3.99
CA HIS A 121 12.65 -0.01 3.47
C HIS A 121 12.38 -1.06 4.54
N GLU A 122 13.35 -1.34 5.42
CA GLU A 122 13.20 -2.30 6.53
C GLU A 122 12.08 -1.88 7.48
N ILE A 123 12.06 -0.61 7.90
CA ILE A 123 11.02 -0.08 8.79
C ILE A 123 9.65 -0.11 8.07
N ALA A 124 9.61 0.25 6.79
CA ALA A 124 8.41 0.19 5.98
C ALA A 124 7.85 -1.23 5.86
N GLN A 125 8.69 -2.27 5.78
CA GLN A 125 8.23 -3.66 5.76
C GLN A 125 7.51 -4.05 7.06
N GLY A 126 7.98 -3.58 8.21
CA GLY A 126 7.30 -3.78 9.50
C GLY A 126 5.91 -3.13 9.55
N ILE A 127 5.80 -1.90 9.04
CA ILE A 127 4.50 -1.19 8.90
C ILE A 127 3.57 -1.97 7.99
N GLN A 128 4.07 -2.38 6.81
CA GLN A 128 3.28 -3.14 5.84
C GLN A 128 2.82 -4.49 6.40
N LYS A 129 3.67 -5.21 7.14
CA LYS A 129 3.31 -6.47 7.82
C LYS A 129 2.16 -6.24 8.80
N THR A 130 2.24 -5.17 9.58
CA THR A 130 1.17 -4.78 10.51
C THR A 130 -0.12 -4.47 9.75
N ALA A 131 -0.06 -3.61 8.74
CA ALA A 131 -1.21 -3.22 7.94
C ALA A 131 -1.88 -4.39 7.20
N ARG A 132 -1.09 -5.33 6.67
CA ARG A 132 -1.62 -6.57 6.07
C ARG A 132 -2.38 -7.42 7.09
N ASN A 133 -1.82 -7.62 8.28
CA ASN A 133 -2.44 -8.44 9.30
C ASN A 133 -3.68 -7.78 9.90
N ASP A 134 -3.67 -6.46 10.09
CA ASP A 134 -4.85 -5.70 10.52
C ASP A 134 -5.98 -5.81 9.49
N PHE A 135 -5.65 -5.72 8.18
CA PHE A 135 -6.62 -5.93 7.10
C PHE A 135 -7.26 -7.33 7.18
N LEU A 136 -6.43 -8.38 7.28
CA LEU A 136 -6.91 -9.76 7.40
C LEU A 136 -7.78 -9.97 8.64
N GLN A 137 -7.35 -9.44 9.79
CA GLN A 137 -8.10 -9.52 11.03
C GLN A 137 -9.46 -8.80 10.93
N SER A 138 -9.50 -7.62 10.29
CA SER A 138 -10.74 -6.87 10.10
C SER A 138 -11.80 -7.62 9.28
N MET A 139 -11.38 -8.54 8.42
CA MET A 139 -12.24 -9.42 7.61
C MET A 139 -12.38 -10.84 8.22
N GLY A 140 -11.90 -11.02 9.46
CA GLY A 140 -12.02 -12.26 10.22
C GLY A 140 -11.19 -13.43 9.68
N PHE A 141 -10.14 -13.19 8.89
CA PHE A 141 -9.20 -14.24 8.49
C PHE A 141 -8.42 -14.76 9.70
N LYS A 142 -8.14 -16.07 9.71
CA LYS A 142 -7.38 -16.73 10.76
C LYS A 142 -5.88 -16.73 10.45
N THR A 143 -5.54 -16.96 9.18
CA THR A 143 -4.16 -16.89 8.71
C THR A 143 -3.60 -15.47 8.87
N ARG A 144 -2.35 -15.39 9.32
CA ARG A 144 -1.56 -14.18 9.42
C ARG A 144 -0.35 -14.28 8.51
N PHE A 145 0.15 -13.15 8.03
CA PHE A 145 1.40 -13.07 7.29
C PHE A 145 2.55 -12.77 8.21
N ASP A 146 3.53 -13.68 8.24
CA ASP A 146 4.84 -13.41 8.80
C ASP A 146 5.76 -12.77 7.77
N SER A 147 5.66 -13.26 6.55
CA SER A 147 6.26 -12.79 5.31
C SER A 147 5.19 -12.88 4.19
N LEU A 148 5.48 -12.41 2.97
CA LEU A 148 4.61 -12.66 1.82
C LEU A 148 4.99 -13.98 1.14
N GLU A 149 4.97 -15.07 1.90
CA GLU A 149 5.24 -16.41 1.40
C GLU A 149 4.09 -16.97 0.56
N TYR A 150 4.43 -17.64 -0.54
CA TYR A 150 3.43 -18.24 -1.45
C TYR A 150 2.40 -19.12 -0.73
N ARG A 151 2.86 -19.94 0.22
CA ARG A 151 2.00 -20.85 0.98
C ARG A 151 1.02 -20.10 1.88
N GLN A 152 1.48 -19.08 2.60
CA GLN A 152 0.60 -18.25 3.44
C GLN A 152 -0.44 -17.53 2.58
N ILE A 153 -0.03 -16.97 1.43
CA ILE A 153 -0.96 -16.28 0.52
C ILE A 153 -2.01 -17.26 -0.03
N LYS A 154 -1.63 -18.48 -0.42
CA LYS A 154 -2.59 -19.52 -0.80
C LYS A 154 -3.54 -19.91 0.33
N ALA A 155 -3.04 -20.01 1.57
CA ALA A 155 -3.89 -20.33 2.73
C ALA A 155 -4.99 -19.27 2.92
N VAL A 156 -4.63 -17.98 2.88
CA VAL A 156 -5.63 -16.88 2.91
C VAL A 156 -6.58 -16.96 1.72
N ALA A 157 -6.10 -17.29 0.52
CA ALA A 157 -6.95 -17.45 -0.66
C ALA A 157 -7.97 -18.59 -0.52
N TYR A 158 -7.61 -19.69 0.14
CA TYR A 158 -8.55 -20.75 0.46
C TYR A 158 -9.54 -20.34 1.55
N GLU A 159 -9.09 -19.68 2.60
CA GLU A 159 -9.99 -19.12 3.62
C GLU A 159 -11.03 -18.17 2.99
N LEU A 160 -10.62 -17.34 2.03
CA LEU A 160 -11.54 -16.42 1.34
C LEU A 160 -12.63 -17.18 0.59
N LEU A 161 -12.30 -18.31 -0.05
CA LEU A 161 -13.28 -19.14 -0.78
C LEU A 161 -14.29 -19.84 0.16
N GLU A 162 -13.94 -20.05 1.42
CA GLU A 162 -14.80 -20.65 2.43
C GLU A 162 -15.64 -19.62 3.19
N LYS A 163 -15.30 -18.33 3.08
CA LYS A 163 -15.98 -17.23 3.76
C LYS A 163 -17.20 -16.75 2.99
N HIS A 164 -18.25 -16.44 3.74
CA HIS A 164 -19.43 -15.74 3.24
C HIS A 164 -19.29 -14.25 3.56
N LEU A 165 -18.64 -13.51 2.67
CA LEU A 165 -18.49 -12.06 2.78
C LEU A 165 -19.50 -11.35 1.88
N PRO A 166 -19.93 -10.13 2.23
CA PRO A 166 -20.58 -9.24 1.28
C PRO A 166 -19.74 -9.09 0.00
N GLU A 167 -20.39 -8.90 -1.15
CA GLU A 167 -19.72 -8.87 -2.46
C GLU A 167 -18.58 -7.84 -2.49
N GLU A 168 -18.79 -6.64 -1.92
CA GLU A 168 -17.78 -5.58 -1.87
C GLU A 168 -16.54 -5.99 -1.06
N ASP A 169 -16.72 -6.65 0.09
CA ASP A 169 -15.63 -7.13 0.94
C ASP A 169 -14.89 -8.30 0.30
N PHE A 170 -15.61 -9.22 -0.37
CA PHE A 170 -15.00 -10.30 -1.13
C PHE A 170 -14.11 -9.75 -2.24
N GLU A 171 -14.63 -8.77 -3.00
CA GLU A 171 -13.90 -8.09 -4.05
C GLU A 171 -12.66 -7.34 -3.54
N ARG A 172 -12.79 -6.70 -2.39
CA ARG A 172 -11.68 -6.03 -1.70
C ARG A 172 -10.61 -7.02 -1.25
N ALA A 173 -10.99 -8.14 -0.61
CA ALA A 173 -10.09 -9.21 -0.22
C ALA A 173 -9.40 -9.87 -1.43
N ARG A 174 -10.12 -10.07 -2.54
CA ARG A 174 -9.58 -10.59 -3.79
C ARG A 174 -8.53 -9.66 -4.39
N ARG A 175 -8.78 -8.34 -4.41
CA ARG A 175 -7.79 -7.34 -4.85
C ARG A 175 -6.56 -7.33 -3.94
N PHE A 176 -6.75 -7.41 -2.63
CA PHE A 176 -5.66 -7.52 -1.66
C PHE A 176 -4.79 -8.76 -1.93
N LEU A 177 -5.40 -9.94 -2.08
CA LEU A 177 -4.68 -11.19 -2.39
C LEU A 177 -3.92 -11.12 -3.72
N TYR A 178 -4.52 -10.50 -4.74
CA TYR A 178 -3.81 -10.25 -6.00
C TYR A 178 -2.53 -9.45 -5.77
N GLN A 179 -2.59 -8.38 -4.98
CA GLN A 179 -1.42 -7.56 -4.65
C GLN A 179 -0.38 -8.32 -3.82
N CYS A 180 -0.80 -9.23 -2.93
CA CYS A 180 0.08 -10.14 -2.20
C CYS A 180 0.83 -11.08 -3.16
N PHE A 181 0.13 -11.77 -4.06
CA PHE A 181 0.77 -12.65 -5.06
C PHE A 181 1.73 -11.89 -5.99
N LYS A 182 1.44 -10.63 -6.32
CA LYS A 182 2.35 -9.78 -7.11
C LYS A 182 3.65 -9.46 -6.37
N ARG A 183 3.66 -9.52 -5.04
CA ARG A 183 4.77 -9.15 -4.15
C ARG A 183 5.33 -10.31 -3.35
N THR A 184 5.03 -11.56 -3.73
CA THR A 184 5.57 -12.74 -3.06
C THR A 184 7.09 -12.70 -3.01
N ASP A 185 7.64 -12.92 -1.80
CA ASP A 185 9.07 -12.80 -1.49
C ASP A 185 9.83 -14.06 -1.94
N THR A 186 9.38 -15.22 -1.46
CA THR A 186 9.99 -16.53 -1.73
C THR A 186 9.01 -17.43 -2.49
N LEU A 187 9.49 -17.98 -3.61
CA LEU A 187 8.70 -18.88 -4.45
C LEU A 187 9.27 -20.29 -4.35
N PRO A 188 8.48 -21.28 -3.91
CA PRO A 188 8.90 -22.66 -3.97
C PRO A 188 9.09 -23.09 -5.43
N ALA A 189 10.00 -24.05 -5.67
CA ALA A 189 10.15 -24.67 -6.96
C ALA A 189 8.79 -25.22 -7.43
N GLY A 190 8.39 -24.88 -8.66
CA GLY A 190 7.09 -25.28 -9.19
C GLY A 190 5.87 -24.48 -8.68
N ALA A 191 6.05 -23.37 -7.96
CA ALA A 191 4.92 -22.53 -7.50
C ALA A 191 3.95 -22.15 -8.62
N TRP A 192 4.47 -21.87 -9.83
CA TRP A 192 3.63 -21.56 -10.98
C TRP A 192 2.81 -22.77 -11.47
N LEU A 193 3.35 -24.00 -11.39
CA LEU A 193 2.63 -25.23 -11.73
C LEU A 193 1.53 -25.49 -10.70
N ASP A 194 1.87 -25.41 -9.41
CA ASP A 194 0.90 -25.53 -8.33
C ASP A 194 -0.23 -24.50 -8.48
N PHE A 195 0.09 -23.24 -8.76
CA PHE A 195 -0.91 -22.20 -8.98
C PHE A 195 -1.78 -22.48 -10.22
N ALA A 196 -1.15 -22.92 -11.33
CA ALA A 196 -1.83 -23.15 -12.59
C ALA A 196 -2.73 -24.39 -12.60
N ALA A 197 -2.32 -25.44 -11.89
CA ALA A 197 -3.07 -26.68 -11.74
C ALA A 197 -4.23 -26.53 -10.75
N ASP A 198 -4.19 -25.52 -9.88
CA ASP A 198 -5.21 -25.27 -8.88
C ASP A 198 -6.43 -24.54 -9.47
N GLY A 199 -7.45 -25.32 -9.85
CA GLY A 199 -8.70 -24.79 -10.39
C GLY A 199 -9.43 -23.80 -9.48
N ARG A 200 -9.17 -23.82 -8.15
CA ARG A 200 -9.75 -22.85 -7.22
C ARG A 200 -9.11 -21.48 -7.40
N MET A 201 -7.80 -21.40 -7.62
CA MET A 201 -7.12 -20.14 -7.92
C MET A 201 -7.60 -19.54 -9.24
N ARG A 202 -7.87 -20.38 -10.24
CA ARG A 202 -8.42 -19.93 -11.52
C ARG A 202 -9.82 -19.31 -11.39
N ARG A 203 -10.66 -19.84 -10.50
CA ARG A 203 -12.01 -19.32 -10.23
C ARG A 203 -11.99 -18.08 -9.35
N LEU A 204 -11.06 -18.01 -8.40
CA LEU A 204 -10.96 -16.90 -7.45
C LEU A 204 -10.63 -15.57 -8.13
N PHE A 205 -9.71 -15.58 -9.11
CA PHE A 205 -9.23 -14.34 -9.74
C PHE A 205 -9.86 -14.08 -11.11
N THR A 206 -10.02 -12.81 -11.47
CA THR A 206 -10.36 -12.45 -12.87
C THR A 206 -9.27 -12.91 -13.81
N LEU A 207 -9.60 -13.13 -15.09
CA LEU A 207 -8.63 -13.53 -16.12
C LEU A 207 -7.36 -12.66 -16.10
N ARG A 208 -7.53 -11.33 -16.04
CA ARG A 208 -6.42 -10.37 -15.98
C ARG A 208 -5.55 -10.57 -14.74
N GLN A 209 -6.16 -10.77 -13.58
CA GLN A 209 -5.43 -10.99 -12.34
C GLN A 209 -4.72 -12.34 -12.35
N TYR A 210 -5.41 -13.40 -12.74
CA TYR A 210 -4.87 -14.76 -12.82
C TYR A 210 -3.61 -14.82 -13.67
N PHE A 211 -3.66 -14.31 -14.91
CA PHE A 211 -2.47 -14.26 -15.76
C PHE A 211 -1.41 -13.29 -15.24
N GLY A 212 -1.81 -12.20 -14.59
CA GLY A 212 -0.88 -11.28 -13.92
C GLY A 212 -0.11 -11.93 -12.77
N ILE A 213 -0.74 -12.85 -12.03
CA ILE A 213 -0.11 -13.68 -11.00
C ILE A 213 0.80 -14.71 -11.67
N LEU A 214 0.28 -15.48 -12.62
CA LEU A 214 1.06 -16.53 -13.30
C LEU A 214 2.34 -15.97 -13.93
N HIS A 215 2.24 -14.82 -14.62
CA HIS A 215 3.40 -14.13 -15.17
C HIS A 215 4.42 -13.74 -14.08
N ARG A 216 3.97 -13.29 -12.90
CA ARG A 216 4.86 -12.99 -11.77
C ARG A 216 5.56 -14.26 -11.27
N LEU A 217 4.84 -15.36 -11.13
CA LEU A 217 5.38 -16.64 -10.67
C LEU A 217 6.37 -17.25 -11.68
N LEU A 218 6.18 -17.00 -12.97
CA LEU A 218 7.08 -17.46 -14.05
C LEU A 218 8.34 -16.62 -14.20
N LYS A 219 8.27 -15.30 -13.98
CA LYS A 219 9.40 -14.38 -14.15
C LYS A 219 10.53 -14.60 -13.13
N ASN A 220 10.23 -15.23 -12.01
CA ASN A 220 11.16 -15.52 -10.92
C ASN A 220 11.68 -16.98 -10.96
N ARG A 221 11.71 -17.60 -12.14
CA ARG A 221 12.42 -18.87 -12.33
C ARG A 221 13.92 -18.64 -12.38
#